data_AF-A0A0B8NSI1-F1
#
_entry.id   AF-A0A0B8NSI1-F1
#
_cell.length_a   1.000
_cell.length_b   1.000
_cell.length_c   1.000
_cell.angle_alpha   90.00
_cell.angle_beta   90.00
_cell.angle_gamma   90.00
#
_symmetry.space_group_name_H-M   'P 1'
#
loop_
_entity.id
_entity.type
_entity.pdbx_description
1 polymer ?
#
loop_
_entity_poly.entity_id
_entity_poly.type
_entity_poly.pdbx_seq_one_letter_code
_entity_poly.pdbx_strand_id
1 'polypeptide(L)' 'MTGGQIGNVDLVKQLNSAAVYRLIDQQGPISRIQIAELSHLAPASVTKITRQLLEFGYIQEVAQQAPLVVVVPSL' A
#
# COMPACT_ATOMS: atom_id res chain seq x y z
N MET A 1 29.47 -13.13 6.43
CA MET A 1 28.50 -13.79 5.51
C MET A 1 27.09 -13.39 5.95
N THR A 2 26.55 -12.29 5.43
CA THR A 2 25.18 -11.79 5.77
C THR A 2 24.52 -11.15 4.55
N GLY A 3 24.69 -11.74 3.35
CA GLY A 3 24.16 -11.20 2.09
C GLY A 3 22.83 -11.81 1.62
N GLY A 4 22.43 -12.97 2.15
CA GLY A 4 21.29 -13.73 1.61
C GLY A 4 19.91 -13.30 2.10
N GLN A 5 19.79 -12.85 3.36
CA GLN A 5 18.50 -12.44 3.93
C GLN A 5 18.02 -11.07 3.42
N ILE A 6 18.95 -10.19 3.04
CA ILE A 6 18.66 -8.83 2.59
C ILE A 6 17.91 -8.85 1.25
N GLY A 7 18.34 -9.70 0.31
CA GLY A 7 17.68 -9.84 -1.00
C GLY A 7 16.22 -10.30 -0.91
N ASN A 8 15.90 -11.19 0.04
CA ASN A 8 14.52 -11.68 0.22
C ASN A 8 13.62 -10.60 0.83
N VAL A 9 14.13 -9.86 1.82
CA VAL A 9 13.34 -8.80 2.49
C VAL A 9 12.99 -7.66 1.53
N ASP A 10 13.92 -7.25 0.67
CA ASP A 10 13.64 -6.17 -0.30
C ASP A 10 12.69 -6.65 -1.41
N LEU A 11 12.82 -7.90 -1.86
CA LEU A 11 11.86 -8.51 -2.79
C LEU A 11 10.46 -8.57 -2.18
N VAL A 12 10.32 -9.00 -0.93
CA VAL A 12 9.03 -9.04 -0.23
C VAL A 12 8.42 -7.65 -0.12
N LYS A 13 9.21 -6.62 0.19
CA LYS A 13 8.71 -5.23 0.21
C LYS A 13 8.20 -4.79 -1.17
N GLN A 14 8.93 -5.11 -2.24
CA GLN A 14 8.52 -4.78 -3.61
C GLN A 14 7.20 -5.47 -3.99
N LEU A 15 7.06 -6.76 -3.68
CA LEU A 15 5.83 -7.51 -3.93
C LEU A 15 4.64 -6.94 -3.15
N ASN A 16 4.84 -6.61 -1.87
CA ASN A 16 3.81 -6.02 -1.04
C ASN A 16 3.36 -4.64 -1.57
N SER A 17 4.30 -3.78 -1.96
CA SER A 17 3.98 -2.49 -2.56
C SER A 17 3.21 -2.62 -3.87
N ALA A 18 3.61 -3.57 -4.73
CA ALA A 18 2.91 -3.86 -5.97
C ALA A 18 1.48 -4.39 -5.73
N ALA A 19 1.30 -5.26 -4.73
CA ALA A 19 -0.02 -5.78 -4.37
C ALA A 19 -0.96 -4.67 -3.88
N VAL A 20 -0.47 -3.78 -3.01
CA VAL A 20 -1.25 -2.63 -2.51
C VAL A 20 -1.63 -1.69 -3.66
N TYR A 21 -0.69 -1.33 -4.53
CA TYR A 21 -0.97 -0.44 -5.66
C TYR A 21 -2.02 -1.05 -6.61
N ARG A 22 -1.90 -2.34 -6.95
CA ARG A 22 -2.88 -3.04 -7.80
C ARG A 22 -4.28 -3.05 -7.20
N LEU A 23 -4.42 -3.22 -5.88
CA LEU A 23 -5.71 -3.17 -5.21
C LEU A 23 -6.37 -1.78 -5.37
N ILE A 24 -5.59 -0.71 -5.24
CA ILE A 24 -6.06 0.67 -5.42
C ILE A 24 -6.49 0.91 -6.87
N ASP A 25 -5.70 0.44 -7.83
CA ASP A 25 -5.99 0.56 -9.27
C ASP A 25 -7.26 -0.21 -9.68
N GLN A 26 -7.46 -1.42 -9.16
CA GLN A 26 -8.56 -2.30 -9.57
C GLN A 26 -9.89 -2.00 -8.86
N GLN A 27 -9.86 -1.57 -7.60
CA GLN A 27 -11.07 -1.38 -6.79
C GLN A 27 -11.62 0.04 -6.87
N GLY A 28 -10.85 1.01 -7.36
CA GLY A 28 -11.18 2.44 -7.26
C GLY A 28 -10.93 2.97 -5.85
N PRO A 29 -11.72 3.95 -5.36
CA PRO A 29 -11.56 4.48 -4.02
C PRO A 29 -11.71 3.39 -2.95
N ILE A 30 -10.59 3.02 -2.31
CA ILE A 30 -10.54 1.93 -1.32
C ILE A 30 -9.95 2.40 0.01
N SER A 31 -10.49 1.92 1.13
CA SER A 31 -9.95 2.27 2.45
C SER A 31 -8.69 1.49 2.81
N ARG A 32 -7.79 2.10 3.60
CA ARG A 32 -6.59 1.40 4.12
C ARG A 32 -6.90 0.11 4.90
N ILE A 33 -8.06 0.02 5.55
CA ILE A 33 -8.50 -1.20 6.26
C ILE A 33 -8.79 -2.31 5.26
N GLN A 34 -9.59 -2.03 4.22
CA GLN A 34 -9.88 -3.01 3.17
C GLN A 34 -8.62 -3.45 2.44
N ILE A 35 -7.66 -2.54 2.20
CA ILE A 35 -6.35 -2.91 1.64
C ILE A 35 -5.65 -3.93 2.56
N ALA A 36 -5.63 -3.71 3.88
CA ALA A 36 -4.99 -4.63 4.82
C ALA A 36 -5.66 -6.02 4.82
N GLU A 37 -6.99 -6.06 4.80
CA GLU A 37 -7.76 -7.30 4.76
C GLU A 37 -7.51 -8.09 3.47
N LEU A 38 -7.59 -7.43 2.31
CA LEU A 38 -7.47 -8.07 1.00
C LEU A 38 -6.03 -8.46 0.63
N SER A 39 -5.04 -7.68 1.08
CA SER A 39 -3.62 -8.00 0.85
C SER A 39 -3.03 -8.93 1.91
N HIS A 40 -3.78 -9.22 2.99
CA HIS A 40 -3.30 -9.92 4.17
C HIS A 40 -2.05 -9.27 4.82
N LEU A 41 -1.87 -7.96 4.63
CA LEU A 41 -0.80 -7.20 5.24
C LEU A 41 -1.24 -6.60 6.57
N ALA A 42 -0.29 -6.45 7.49
CA ALA A 42 -0.55 -5.73 8.73
C ALA A 42 -0.96 -4.26 8.43
N PRO A 43 -1.90 -3.66 9.19
CA PRO A 43 -2.32 -2.28 8.98
C PRO A 43 -1.18 -1.26 8.97
N ALA A 44 -0.15 -1.47 9.81
CA ALA A 44 1.05 -0.63 9.84
C ALA A 44 1.85 -0.70 8.52
N SER A 45 1.96 -1.89 7.91
CA SER A 45 2.61 -2.07 6.62
C SER A 45 1.85 -1.36 5.51
N VAL A 46 0.51 -1.46 5.50
CA VAL A 46 -0.33 -0.73 4.54
C VAL A 46 -0.18 0.78 4.71
N THR A 47 -0.15 1.27 5.94
CA THR A 47 0.07 2.70 6.23
C THR A 47 1.40 3.18 5.67
N LYS A 48 2.48 2.41 5.88
CA LYS A 48 3.80 2.73 5.36
C LYS A 48 3.82 2.75 3.83
N ILE A 49 3.28 1.72 3.19
CA ILE A 49 3.27 1.60 1.72
C ILE A 49 2.44 2.73 1.10
N THR A 50 1.22 2.94 1.58
CA THR A 50 0.34 4.00 1.04
C THR A 50 0.94 5.39 1.24
N ARG A 51 1.65 5.64 2.35
CA ARG A 51 2.38 6.90 2.53
C ARG A 51 3.51 7.08 1.50
N GLN A 52 4.28 6.03 1.22
CA GLN A 52 5.33 6.09 0.20
C GLN A 52 4.74 6.35 -1.19
N LEU A 53 3.65 5.68 -1.54
CA LEU A 53 2.97 5.88 -2.81
C LEU A 53 2.36 7.29 -2.95
N LEU A 54 1.84 7.87 -1.86
CA LEU A 54 1.42 9.27 -1.80
C LEU A 54 2.61 10.23 -1.99
N GLU A 55 3.73 9.97 -1.32
CA GLU A 55 4.96 10.77 -1.44
C GLU A 55 5.55 10.73 -2.85
N PHE A 56 5.43 9.61 -3.56
CA PHE A 56 5.81 9.49 -4.97
C PHE A 56 4.74 9.99 -5.95
N GLY A 57 3.57 10.39 -5.46
CA GLY A 57 2.47 10.88 -6.28
C GLY A 57 1.76 9.81 -7.11
N TYR A 58 1.92 8.52 -6.80
CA TYR A 58 1.24 7.43 -7.53
C TYR A 58 -0.23 7.26 -7.14
N ILE A 59 -0.61 7.72 -5.95
CA ILE A 59 -1.98 7.66 -5.43
C ILE A 59 -2.34 8.95 -4.70
N GLN A 60 -3.63 9.17 -4.43
CA GLN A 60 -4.15 10.33 -3.72
C GLN A 60 -5.20 9.91 -2.68
N GLU A 61 -5.37 10.72 -1.63
CA GLU A 61 -6.47 10.59 -0.67
C GLU A 61 -7.67 11.42 -1.15
N VAL A 62 -8.86 10.83 -1.22
CA VAL A 62 -10.06 11.51 -1.77
C VAL A 62 -11.15 11.81 -0.75
N ALA A 63 -11.14 11.14 0.41
CA ALA A 63 -12.05 11.43 1.51
C ALA A 63 -11.40 11.06 2.85
N GLN A 64 -11.29 12.03 3.75
CA GLN A 64 -11.02 11.81 5.16
C GLN A 64 -12.35 11.67 5.90
N GLN A 65 -13.01 10.51 5.79
CA GLN A 65 -14.08 10.19 6.72
C GLN A 65 -13.46 9.36 7.83
N ALA A 66 -13.03 10.01 8.92
CA ALA A 66 -12.50 9.29 10.08
C ALA A 66 -13.47 8.15 10.49
N PRO A 67 -12.99 6.89 10.64
CA PRO A 67 -11.58 6.47 10.73
C PRO A 67 -10.93 5.99 9.41
N LEU A 68 -11.57 6.15 8.26
CA LEU A 68 -11.15 5.58 6.97
C LEU A 68 -10.66 6.65 5.98
N VAL A 69 -9.37 6.57 5.65
CA VAL A 69 -8.82 7.27 4.49
C VAL A 69 -9.04 6.41 3.25
N VAL A 70 -9.71 7.00 2.26
CA VAL A 70 -9.95 6.38 0.96
C VAL A 70 -8.87 6.81 -0.03
N VAL A 71 -8.28 5.85 -0.74
CA VAL A 71 -7.12 6.02 -1.61
C VAL A 71 -7.45 5.63 -3.04
N VAL A 72 -6.97 6.42 -4.01
CA VAL A 72 -7.20 6.23 -5.47
C VAL A 72 -5.90 6.39 -6.27
N PRO A 73 -5.80 5.87 -7.51
CA PRO A 73 -4.67 6.16 -8.40
C PRO A 73 -4.56 7.64 -8.76
N SER A 74 -3.33 8.13 -8.91
CA SER A 74 -3.06 9.43 -9.55
C SER A 74 -3.08 9.26 -11.06
N LEU A 75 -3.82 10.14 -11.76
CA LEU A 75 -3.77 10.28 -13.23
C LEU A 75 -2.53 11.04 -13.69
#